data_AF-A0A521K043-F1
#
_entry.id   AF-A0A521K043-F1
#
_cell.length_a   1.000
_cell.length_b   1.000
_cell.length_c   1.000
_cell.angle_alpha   90.00
_cell.angle_beta   90.00
_cell.angle_gamma   90.00
#
_symmetry.space_group_name_H-M   'P 1'
#
loop_
_entity.id
_entity.type
_entity.pdbx_description
1 polymer ?
#
loop_
_entity_poly.entity_id
_entity_poly.type
_entity_poly.pdbx_seq_one_letter_code
_entity_poly.pdbx_strand_id
1 'polypeptide(L)'
;MVNVAKKYGVSDVALAKICRKLTIPVPGRGYWRRKHTGKRVPPQPPLPSLPTGAPTAATIHSPLPKPISEPASEAVQKQVAYEAEHPIEVPDRISRVHPLLTDLSSALKTASADTYGALVSHEAKRFNLRVSKQAASRAIRILHAFITATSQRGFAPVAGPDKKVFSVTVLGESLEIALEERFKQVPHVPTRQPSATPWYTPRFDYESTGQLSIRIKSIWGGEVRKVWRDTKTARLEEVLNDVMVGLVKAAEAQRVATLERDRQRQEWQAERKRKELEEQRRQEELARRQALEAESAKWAKAIEIRGYVAALRTAAEQQSIPSGDDRLTSWLAWAAEHANRLDPVPRILSLLTQPATISAEEEPDSMQEEMETEW
;
A
#
# COMPACT_ATOMS: atom_id res chain seq x y z
N MET A 1 -39.60 -1.69 10.10
CA MET A 1 -38.27 -2.27 9.82
C MET A 1 -37.34 -1.29 9.11
N VAL A 2 -37.76 -0.62 8.03
CA VAL A 2 -36.95 0.39 7.33
C VAL A 2 -36.27 1.40 8.26
N ASN A 3 -37.01 2.04 9.18
CA ASN A 3 -36.44 3.02 10.11
C ASN A 3 -35.46 2.42 11.13
N VAL A 4 -35.66 1.17 11.53
CA VAL A 4 -34.78 0.47 12.48
C VAL A 4 -33.51 0.03 11.76
N ALA A 5 -33.64 -0.50 10.54
CA ALA A 5 -32.52 -0.93 9.71
C ALA A 5 -31.54 0.22 9.40
N LYS A 6 -32.06 1.44 9.19
CA LYS A 6 -31.26 2.66 9.06
C LYS A 6 -30.35 2.91 10.27
N LYS A 7 -30.83 2.68 11.50
CA LYS A 7 -30.03 2.89 12.72
C LYS A 7 -28.83 1.94 12.80
N TYR A 8 -28.94 0.76 12.18
CA TYR A 8 -27.90 -0.26 12.18
C TYR A 8 -27.07 -0.31 10.88
N GLY A 9 -27.27 0.65 9.95
CA GLY A 9 -26.51 0.72 8.70
C GLY A 9 -26.74 -0.47 7.75
N VAL A 10 -27.89 -1.15 7.86
CA VAL A 10 -28.22 -2.33 7.04
C VAL A 10 -29.53 -2.14 6.29
N SER A 11 -29.74 -2.95 5.23
CA SER A 11 -31.04 -3.00 4.56
C SER A 11 -32.11 -3.63 5.48
N ASP A 12 -33.36 -3.26 5.27
CA ASP A 12 -34.50 -3.83 5.99
C ASP A 12 -34.63 -5.34 5.77
N VAL A 13 -34.25 -5.84 4.59
CA VAL A 13 -34.15 -7.28 4.28
C VAL A 13 -33.02 -7.95 5.07
N ALA A 14 -31.87 -7.30 5.24
CA ALA A 14 -30.76 -7.84 6.04
C ALA A 14 -31.12 -7.90 7.53
N LEU A 15 -31.74 -6.84 8.07
CA LEU A 15 -32.26 -6.85 9.43
C LEU A 15 -33.33 -7.96 9.62
N ALA A 16 -34.21 -8.17 8.64
CA ALA A 16 -35.18 -9.27 8.64
C ALA A 16 -34.53 -10.67 8.72
N LYS A 17 -33.41 -10.86 8.03
CA LYS A 17 -32.65 -12.13 8.06
C LYS A 17 -32.04 -12.36 9.44
N ILE A 18 -31.51 -11.31 10.06
CA ILE A 18 -30.93 -11.37 11.41
C ILE A 18 -32.00 -11.70 12.44
N CYS A 19 -33.13 -10.99 12.42
CA CYS A 19 -34.26 -11.29 13.32
C CYS A 19 -34.73 -12.74 13.17
N ARG A 20 -34.82 -13.28 11.94
CA ARG A 20 -35.16 -14.70 11.71
C ARG A 20 -34.13 -15.66 12.28
N LYS A 21 -32.84 -15.37 12.16
CA LYS A 21 -31.75 -16.20 12.70
C LYS A 21 -31.77 -16.24 14.23
N LEU A 22 -32.23 -15.16 14.87
CA LEU A 22 -32.41 -15.05 16.33
C LEU A 22 -33.83 -15.43 16.80
N THR A 23 -34.67 -15.96 15.90
CA THR A 23 -36.07 -16.33 16.20
C THR A 23 -36.91 -15.16 16.74
N ILE A 24 -36.57 -13.92 16.39
CA ILE A 24 -37.28 -12.71 16.79
C ILE A 24 -38.45 -12.47 15.82
N PRO A 25 -39.71 -12.42 16.30
CA PRO A 25 -40.86 -12.18 15.45
C PRO A 25 -40.82 -10.76 14.87
N VAL A 26 -41.05 -10.67 13.56
CA VAL A 26 -41.05 -9.40 12.82
C VAL A 26 -42.48 -9.01 12.46
N PRO A 27 -42.89 -7.75 12.66
CA PRO A 27 -44.23 -7.31 12.31
C PRO A 27 -44.48 -7.40 10.80
N GLY A 28 -45.69 -7.83 10.41
CA GLY A 28 -46.11 -7.94 9.01
C GLY A 28 -46.10 -6.60 8.25
N ARG A 29 -46.18 -6.69 6.92
CA ARG A 29 -46.24 -5.50 6.04
C ARG A 29 -47.42 -4.61 6.43
N GLY A 30 -47.19 -3.30 6.51
CA GLY A 30 -48.23 -2.31 6.86
C GLY A 30 -48.56 -2.19 8.34
N TYR A 31 -48.00 -3.02 9.23
CA TYR A 31 -48.21 -2.93 10.69
C TYR A 31 -47.96 -1.52 11.23
N TRP A 32 -46.78 -0.95 10.93
CA TRP A 32 -46.41 0.40 11.38
C TRP A 32 -47.28 1.49 10.76
N ARG A 33 -47.70 1.33 9.50
CA ARG A 33 -48.60 2.28 8.82
C ARG A 33 -49.97 2.31 9.49
N ARG A 34 -50.52 1.15 9.84
CA ARG A 34 -51.78 1.02 10.59
C ARG A 34 -51.67 1.67 11.97
N LYS A 35 -50.57 1.40 12.69
CA LYS A 35 -50.29 2.01 14.01
C LYS A 35 -50.20 3.54 13.94
N HIS A 36 -49.50 4.09 12.94
CA HIS A 36 -49.39 5.55 12.75
C HIS A 36 -50.70 6.23 12.35
N THR A 37 -51.62 5.50 11.71
CA THR A 37 -52.92 6.02 11.26
C THR A 37 -54.05 5.71 12.25
N GLY A 38 -53.70 5.36 13.50
CA GLY A 38 -54.67 5.08 14.56
C GLY A 38 -55.50 3.81 14.39
N LYS A 39 -55.20 2.98 13.37
CA LYS A 39 -55.94 1.73 13.12
C LYS A 39 -55.48 0.63 14.08
N ARG A 40 -56.43 -0.18 14.56
CA ARG A 40 -56.12 -1.36 15.41
C ARG A 40 -55.13 -2.28 14.69
N VAL A 41 -54.10 -2.70 15.41
CA VAL A 41 -53.06 -3.65 14.99
C VAL A 41 -53.08 -4.88 15.90
N PRO A 42 -52.66 -6.06 15.40
CA PRO A 42 -52.50 -7.24 16.26
C PRO A 42 -51.54 -6.98 17.43
N PRO A 43 -51.75 -7.63 18.59
CA PRO A 43 -50.84 -7.52 19.71
C PRO A 43 -49.45 -8.06 19.34
N GLN A 44 -48.43 -7.56 20.05
CA GLN A 44 -47.06 -8.03 19.86
C GLN A 44 -46.97 -9.50 20.27
N PRO A 45 -46.53 -10.41 19.38
CA PRO A 45 -46.35 -11.81 19.74
C PRO A 45 -45.22 -11.93 20.78
N PRO A 46 -45.35 -12.85 21.76
CA PRO A 46 -44.28 -13.12 22.71
C PRO A 46 -43.04 -13.65 21.98
N LEU A 47 -41.87 -13.41 22.56
CA LEU A 47 -40.62 -13.97 22.07
C LEU A 47 -40.65 -15.50 22.28
N PRO A 48 -40.51 -16.30 21.21
CA PRO A 48 -40.44 -17.75 21.34
C PRO A 48 -39.15 -18.18 22.05
N SER A 49 -39.18 -19.33 22.73
CA SER A 49 -37.99 -19.93 23.34
C SER A 49 -36.95 -20.26 22.27
N LEU A 50 -35.68 -19.89 22.51
CA LEU A 50 -34.59 -20.18 21.59
C LEU A 50 -34.34 -21.69 21.49
N PRO A 51 -34.27 -22.28 20.27
CA PRO A 51 -33.88 -23.67 20.09
C PRO A 51 -32.45 -23.93 20.63
N THR A 52 -32.20 -25.14 21.14
CA THR A 52 -30.87 -25.56 21.61
C THR A 52 -29.85 -25.42 20.47
N GLY A 53 -28.83 -24.58 20.66
CA GLY A 53 -27.78 -24.28 19.66
C GLY A 53 -28.06 -23.05 18.78
N ALA A 54 -29.17 -22.34 18.99
CA ALA A 54 -29.42 -21.08 18.29
C ALA A 54 -28.52 -19.93 18.82
N PRO A 55 -28.01 -19.05 17.95
CA PRO A 55 -27.21 -17.91 18.37
C PRO A 55 -28.06 -16.94 19.20
N THR A 56 -27.53 -16.50 20.35
CA THR A 56 -28.18 -15.53 21.25
C THR A 56 -27.88 -14.08 20.89
N ALA A 57 -26.88 -13.84 20.05
CA ALA A 57 -26.48 -12.51 19.59
C ALA A 57 -26.07 -12.53 18.10
N ALA A 58 -26.22 -11.39 17.43
CA ALA A 58 -25.72 -11.18 16.08
C ALA A 58 -24.97 -9.85 15.99
N THR A 59 -23.71 -9.90 15.59
CA THR A 59 -22.91 -8.72 15.30
C THR A 59 -23.26 -8.19 13.92
N ILE A 60 -23.73 -6.95 13.84
CA ILE A 60 -24.07 -6.30 12.58
C ILE A 60 -22.84 -5.53 12.09
N HIS A 61 -22.13 -6.11 11.11
CA HIS A 61 -21.11 -5.39 10.37
C HIS A 61 -21.80 -4.59 9.26
N SER A 62 -21.96 -3.28 9.46
CA SER A 62 -22.55 -2.39 8.45
C SER A 62 -21.64 -2.33 7.21
N PRO A 63 -22.11 -2.75 6.02
CA PRO A 63 -21.36 -2.56 4.78
C PRO A 63 -21.62 -1.16 4.17
N LEU A 64 -22.58 -0.40 4.71
CA LEU A 64 -22.78 0.99 4.33
C LEU A 64 -21.80 1.85 5.15
N PRO A 65 -20.97 2.68 4.48
CA PRO A 65 -20.19 3.69 5.18
C PRO A 65 -21.15 4.53 6.00
N LYS A 66 -20.94 4.61 7.32
CA LYS A 66 -21.55 5.69 8.09
C LYS A 66 -21.09 7.00 7.45
N PRO A 67 -21.95 8.00 7.21
CA PRO A 67 -21.44 9.35 7.04
C PRO A 67 -20.70 9.67 8.34
N ILE A 68 -19.38 9.82 8.25
CA ILE A 68 -18.50 10.13 9.37
C ILE A 68 -19.05 11.38 10.05
N SER A 69 -19.53 11.22 11.28
CA SER A 69 -19.70 12.28 12.25
C SER A 69 -18.51 12.26 13.20
N GLU A 70 -17.30 12.37 12.65
CA GLU A 70 -16.20 12.98 13.37
C GLU A 70 -16.39 14.50 13.24
N PRO A 71 -15.93 15.32 14.21
CA PRO A 71 -15.91 16.75 13.99
C PRO A 71 -15.08 16.99 12.72
N ALA A 72 -15.77 17.34 11.64
CA ALA A 72 -15.13 17.74 10.40
C ALA A 72 -14.01 18.70 10.79
N SER A 73 -12.79 18.46 10.31
CA SER A 73 -11.69 19.36 10.59
C SER A 73 -12.10 20.81 10.28
N GLU A 74 -11.39 21.77 10.86
CA GLU A 74 -11.64 23.17 10.54
C GLU A 74 -11.58 23.45 9.03
N ALA A 75 -10.68 22.78 8.29
CA ALA A 75 -10.58 22.92 6.85
C ALA A 75 -11.81 22.35 6.11
N VAL A 76 -12.34 21.20 6.54
CA VAL A 76 -13.56 20.63 5.95
C VAL A 76 -14.78 21.52 6.25
N GLN A 77 -14.89 22.07 7.45
CA GLN A 77 -15.99 22.98 7.81
C GLN A 77 -15.95 24.26 6.98
N LYS A 78 -14.77 24.88 6.84
CA LYS A 78 -14.56 26.05 5.98
C LYS A 78 -14.93 25.74 4.53
N GLN A 79 -14.54 24.58 4.01
CA GLN A 79 -14.91 24.19 2.66
C GLN A 79 -16.41 24.02 2.50
N VAL A 80 -17.09 23.35 3.43
CA VAL A 80 -18.55 23.17 3.39
C VAL A 80 -19.29 24.50 3.38
N ALA A 81 -18.87 25.46 4.21
CA ALA A 81 -19.45 26.80 4.22
C ALA A 81 -19.23 27.52 2.88
N TYR A 82 -18.00 27.46 2.35
CA TYR A 82 -17.67 28.07 1.06
C TYR A 82 -18.51 27.48 -0.09
N GLU A 83 -18.68 26.15 -0.13
CA GLU A 83 -19.49 25.48 -1.16
C GLU A 83 -20.98 25.85 -1.11
N ALA A 84 -21.51 26.16 0.08
CA ALA A 84 -22.91 26.57 0.21
C ALA A 84 -23.19 27.93 -0.46
N GLU A 85 -22.19 28.80 -0.53
CA GLU A 85 -22.28 30.13 -1.14
C GLU A 85 -21.83 30.17 -2.60
N HIS A 86 -21.03 29.18 -3.04
CA HIS A 86 -20.39 29.17 -4.36
C HIS A 86 -20.78 27.92 -5.19
N PRO A 87 -22.02 27.82 -5.67
CA PRO A 87 -22.47 26.69 -6.49
C PRO A 87 -21.65 26.59 -7.79
N ILE A 88 -21.32 25.36 -8.19
CA ILE A 88 -20.59 25.10 -9.44
C ILE A 88 -21.60 24.83 -10.55
N GLU A 89 -21.67 25.73 -11.51
CA GLU A 89 -22.52 25.56 -12.69
C GLU A 89 -21.73 24.96 -13.86
N VAL A 90 -22.26 23.89 -14.44
CA VAL A 90 -21.69 23.28 -15.65
C VAL A 90 -22.43 23.83 -16.87
N PRO A 91 -21.77 24.63 -17.72
CA PRO A 91 -22.43 25.24 -18.87
C PRO A 91 -22.82 24.17 -19.90
N ASP A 92 -23.96 24.39 -20.57
CA ASP A 92 -24.43 23.47 -21.61
C ASP A 92 -23.59 23.51 -22.89
N ARG A 93 -22.97 24.65 -23.18
CA ARG A 93 -22.07 24.81 -24.31
C ARG A 93 -20.86 25.60 -23.86
N ILE A 94 -19.69 25.20 -24.36
CA ILE A 94 -18.42 25.86 -24.07
C ILE A 94 -17.87 26.40 -25.38
N SER A 95 -17.79 27.72 -25.48
CA SER A 95 -17.16 28.41 -26.62
C SER A 95 -15.64 28.32 -26.54
N ARG A 96 -15.07 28.54 -25.34
CA ARG A 96 -13.63 28.46 -25.07
C ARG A 96 -13.37 27.50 -23.93
N VAL A 97 -12.71 26.39 -24.25
CA VAL A 97 -12.31 25.36 -23.27
C VAL A 97 -11.15 25.89 -22.42
N HIS A 98 -11.02 25.35 -21.20
CA HIS A 98 -9.94 25.75 -20.28
C HIS A 98 -8.59 25.40 -20.90
N PRO A 99 -7.53 26.23 -20.78
CA PRO A 99 -6.24 25.98 -21.43
C PRO A 99 -5.70 24.56 -21.27
N LEU A 100 -5.76 24.00 -20.04
CA LEU A 100 -5.34 22.62 -19.74
C LEU A 100 -6.08 21.54 -20.56
N LEU A 101 -7.30 21.80 -21.05
CA LEU A 101 -8.14 20.84 -21.75
C LEU A 101 -8.14 21.05 -23.27
N THR A 102 -7.40 22.02 -23.80
CA THR A 102 -7.42 22.34 -25.24
C THR A 102 -6.95 21.17 -26.10
N ASP A 103 -5.81 20.57 -25.73
CA ASP A 103 -5.23 19.43 -26.43
C ASP A 103 -6.11 18.19 -26.26
N LEU A 104 -6.64 17.97 -25.05
CA LEU A 104 -7.58 16.89 -24.78
C LEU A 104 -8.83 16.99 -25.66
N SER A 105 -9.45 18.17 -25.71
CA SER A 105 -10.67 18.38 -26.49
C SER A 105 -10.45 18.14 -27.98
N SER A 106 -9.26 18.44 -28.50
CA SER A 106 -8.90 18.20 -29.89
C SER A 106 -8.60 16.71 -30.13
N ALA A 107 -7.84 16.08 -29.23
CA ALA A 107 -7.51 14.66 -29.31
C ALA A 107 -8.74 13.75 -29.24
N LEU A 108 -9.76 14.07 -28.44
CA LEU A 108 -10.98 13.27 -28.35
C LEU A 108 -11.84 13.30 -29.62
N LYS A 109 -11.69 14.31 -30.50
CA LYS A 109 -12.44 14.38 -31.76
C LYS A 109 -11.97 13.34 -32.78
N THR A 110 -10.68 13.02 -32.76
CA THR A 110 -10.04 12.10 -33.71
C THR A 110 -9.67 10.74 -33.10
N ALA A 111 -9.80 10.60 -31.78
CA ALA A 111 -9.51 9.36 -31.07
C ALA A 111 -10.36 8.18 -31.56
N SER A 112 -9.71 7.01 -31.68
CA SER A 112 -10.39 5.74 -31.88
C SER A 112 -10.89 5.19 -30.54
N ALA A 113 -11.88 4.30 -30.62
CA ALA A 113 -12.36 3.56 -29.45
C ALA A 113 -11.57 2.25 -29.28
N ASP A 114 -11.33 1.84 -28.04
CA ASP A 114 -10.83 0.51 -27.71
C ASP A 114 -11.90 -0.57 -27.90
N THR A 115 -11.54 -1.83 -27.66
CA THR A 115 -12.43 -3.00 -27.72
C THR A 115 -13.66 -2.87 -26.81
N TYR A 116 -13.61 -1.98 -25.80
CA TYR A 116 -14.70 -1.74 -24.86
C TYR A 116 -15.55 -0.52 -25.24
N GLY A 117 -15.24 0.17 -26.34
CA GLY A 117 -15.94 1.36 -26.81
C GLY A 117 -15.49 2.68 -26.16
N ALA A 118 -14.41 2.68 -25.37
CA ALA A 118 -13.87 3.87 -24.75
C ALA A 118 -12.83 4.54 -25.66
N LEU A 119 -12.87 5.86 -25.77
CA LEU A 119 -11.88 6.63 -26.53
C LEU A 119 -10.48 6.47 -25.93
N VAL A 120 -9.50 6.24 -26.81
CA VAL A 120 -8.09 6.13 -26.42
C VAL A 120 -7.28 7.20 -27.12
N SER A 121 -6.64 8.05 -26.33
CA SER A 121 -5.63 8.99 -26.80
C SER A 121 -4.58 9.21 -25.71
N HIS A 122 -3.43 9.77 -26.09
CA HIS A 122 -2.41 10.17 -25.12
C HIS A 122 -2.97 11.17 -24.10
N GLU A 123 -3.67 12.21 -24.57
CA GLU A 123 -4.29 13.20 -23.70
C GLU A 123 -5.38 12.59 -22.80
N ALA A 124 -6.21 11.68 -23.30
CA ALA A 124 -7.20 11.00 -22.46
C ALA A 124 -6.53 10.25 -21.29
N LYS A 125 -5.38 9.61 -21.53
CA LYS A 125 -4.59 8.96 -20.47
C LYS A 125 -4.02 9.97 -19.48
N ARG A 126 -3.49 11.10 -19.95
CA ARG A 126 -3.00 12.18 -19.06
C ARG A 126 -4.08 12.71 -18.13
N PHE A 127 -5.34 12.71 -18.58
CA PHE A 127 -6.49 13.13 -17.79
C PHE A 127 -7.18 12.01 -16.98
N ASN A 128 -6.63 10.78 -16.98
CA ASN A 128 -7.34 9.60 -16.45
C ASN A 128 -8.79 9.51 -16.95
N LEU A 129 -9.00 9.91 -18.20
CA LEU A 129 -10.31 10.00 -18.81
C LEU A 129 -10.60 8.70 -19.56
N ARG A 130 -11.71 8.04 -19.21
CA ARG A 130 -12.19 6.85 -19.92
C ARG A 130 -13.67 7.01 -20.24
N VAL A 131 -13.97 7.48 -21.45
CA VAL A 131 -15.34 7.78 -21.90
C VAL A 131 -15.54 7.35 -23.35
N SER A 132 -16.78 7.07 -23.72
CA SER A 132 -17.19 6.79 -25.08
C SER A 132 -17.25 8.06 -25.93
N LYS A 133 -17.38 7.90 -27.25
CA LYS A 133 -17.57 9.01 -28.18
C LYS A 133 -18.83 9.83 -27.86
N GLN A 134 -19.89 9.19 -27.39
CA GLN A 134 -21.15 9.86 -27.05
C GLN A 134 -21.01 10.72 -25.78
N ALA A 135 -20.22 10.27 -24.80
CA ALA A 135 -20.04 10.98 -23.53
C ALA A 135 -18.90 12.02 -23.56
N ALA A 136 -18.05 12.03 -24.59
CA ALA A 136 -16.86 12.89 -24.69
C ALA A 136 -17.17 14.38 -24.50
N SER A 137 -18.17 14.92 -25.20
CA SER A 137 -18.54 16.34 -25.08
C SER A 137 -18.98 16.69 -23.65
N ARG A 138 -19.79 15.84 -23.02
CA ARG A 138 -20.24 16.03 -21.64
C ARG A 138 -19.06 15.97 -20.66
N ALA A 139 -18.14 15.03 -20.85
CA ALA A 139 -16.96 14.88 -20.02
C ALA A 139 -16.06 16.11 -20.06
N ILE A 140 -15.86 16.71 -21.24
CA ILE A 140 -15.11 17.98 -21.39
C ILE A 140 -15.79 19.11 -20.63
N ARG A 141 -17.13 19.21 -20.68
CA ARG A 141 -17.86 20.26 -19.93
C ARG A 141 -17.68 20.12 -18.43
N ILE A 142 -17.78 18.90 -17.91
CA ILE A 142 -17.59 18.60 -16.50
C ILE A 142 -16.15 18.87 -16.07
N LEU A 143 -15.15 18.43 -16.85
CA LEU A 143 -13.74 18.70 -16.54
C LEU A 143 -13.44 20.20 -16.57
N HIS A 144 -14.01 20.94 -17.52
CA HIS A 144 -13.83 22.39 -17.58
C HIS A 144 -14.36 23.06 -16.32
N ALA A 145 -15.61 22.78 -15.94
CA ALA A 145 -16.21 23.34 -14.74
C ALA A 145 -15.43 22.92 -13.48
N PHE A 146 -15.01 21.66 -13.40
CA PHE A 146 -14.22 21.13 -12.29
C PHE A 146 -12.87 21.86 -12.16
N ILE A 147 -12.09 21.98 -13.24
CA ILE A 147 -10.77 22.62 -13.22
C ILE A 147 -10.87 24.12 -12.87
N THR A 148 -11.86 24.80 -13.44
CA THR A 148 -12.13 26.21 -13.12
C THR A 148 -12.49 26.35 -11.64
N ALA A 149 -13.39 25.50 -11.14
CA ALA A 149 -13.84 25.52 -9.76
C ALA A 149 -12.72 25.16 -8.76
N THR A 150 -11.85 24.19 -9.07
CA THR A 150 -10.68 23.87 -8.24
C THR A 150 -9.74 25.07 -8.16
N SER A 151 -9.49 25.75 -9.28
CA SER A 151 -8.58 26.89 -9.32
C SER A 151 -9.11 28.07 -8.50
N GLN A 152 -10.42 28.34 -8.57
CA GLN A 152 -11.10 29.37 -7.76
C GLN A 152 -11.00 29.12 -6.25
N ARG A 153 -10.85 27.85 -5.83
CA ARG A 153 -10.76 27.43 -4.42
C ARG A 153 -9.30 27.36 -3.93
N GLY A 154 -8.34 27.80 -4.74
CA GLY A 154 -6.91 27.71 -4.43
C GLY A 154 -6.35 26.29 -4.52
N PHE A 155 -7.09 25.34 -5.12
CA PHE A 155 -6.56 24.02 -5.43
C PHE A 155 -5.82 24.07 -6.76
N ALA A 156 -4.70 23.37 -6.86
CA ALA A 156 -3.87 23.39 -8.07
C ALA A 156 -4.11 22.13 -8.93
N PRO A 157 -4.93 22.21 -9.99
CA PRO A 157 -5.08 21.11 -10.93
C PRO A 157 -3.83 21.00 -11.82
N VAL A 158 -3.24 19.81 -11.89
CA VAL A 158 -2.07 19.52 -12.70
C VAL A 158 -2.36 18.32 -13.61
N ALA A 159 -2.26 18.56 -14.92
CA ALA A 159 -2.18 17.48 -15.90
C ALA A 159 -0.72 17.00 -15.94
N GLY A 160 -0.47 15.74 -15.55
CA GLY A 160 0.89 15.23 -15.39
C GLY A 160 1.73 15.40 -16.66
N PRO A 161 2.96 15.97 -16.58
CA PRO A 161 3.87 16.06 -17.73
C PRO A 161 4.41 14.67 -18.12
N ASP A 162 4.75 13.82 -17.13
CA ASP A 162 5.29 12.45 -17.34
C ASP A 162 4.43 11.33 -16.73
N LYS A 163 3.62 11.66 -15.72
CA LYS A 163 2.75 10.70 -15.04
C LYS A 163 1.44 10.64 -15.81
N LYS A 164 1.01 9.44 -16.19
CA LYS A 164 -0.24 9.11 -16.90
C LYS A 164 -1.49 9.40 -16.04
N VAL A 165 -1.52 10.51 -15.32
CA VAL A 165 -2.45 10.75 -14.22
C VAL A 165 -2.71 12.26 -14.08
N PHE A 166 -3.99 12.62 -13.99
CA PHE A 166 -4.43 13.96 -13.62
C PHE A 166 -4.56 14.06 -12.11
N SER A 167 -4.05 15.14 -11.53
CA SER A 167 -4.02 15.32 -10.09
C SER A 167 -4.47 16.72 -9.68
N VAL A 168 -4.96 16.85 -8.46
CA VAL A 168 -5.30 18.12 -7.84
C VAL A 168 -4.60 18.20 -6.50
N THR A 169 -3.79 19.24 -6.29
CA THR A 169 -3.14 19.48 -5.01
C THR A 169 -4.08 20.25 -4.08
N VAL A 170 -4.38 19.66 -2.92
CA VAL A 170 -5.27 20.20 -1.88
C VAL A 170 -4.59 20.07 -0.54
N LEU A 171 -4.45 21.17 0.21
CA LEU A 171 -3.74 21.20 1.51
C LEU A 171 -2.32 20.60 1.47
N GLY A 172 -1.61 20.76 0.36
CA GLY A 172 -0.26 20.21 0.15
C GLY A 172 -0.23 18.73 -0.28
N GLU A 173 -1.37 18.04 -0.31
CA GLU A 173 -1.47 16.64 -0.74
C GLU A 173 -1.91 16.55 -2.19
N SER A 174 -1.23 15.73 -2.99
CA SER A 174 -1.59 15.46 -4.38
C SER A 174 -2.62 14.33 -4.46
N LEU A 175 -3.80 14.64 -4.97
CA LEU A 175 -4.90 13.69 -5.15
C LEU A 175 -5.05 13.31 -6.62
N GLU A 176 -4.94 12.02 -6.93
CA GLU A 176 -5.12 11.54 -8.30
C GLU A 176 -6.61 11.44 -8.65
N ILE A 177 -7.06 12.15 -9.68
CA ILE A 177 -8.46 12.21 -10.09
C ILE A 177 -8.65 11.49 -11.43
N ALA A 178 -9.76 10.78 -11.56
CA ALA A 178 -10.18 10.12 -12.79
C ALA A 178 -11.64 10.44 -13.11
N LEU A 179 -11.92 10.64 -14.40
CA LEU A 179 -13.29 10.76 -14.91
C LEU A 179 -13.59 9.55 -15.80
N GLU A 180 -14.50 8.70 -15.37
CA GLU A 180 -14.78 7.42 -16.02
C GLU A 180 -16.26 7.24 -16.31
N GLU A 181 -16.56 6.75 -17.50
CA GLU A 181 -17.87 6.27 -17.89
C GLU A 181 -18.07 4.80 -17.49
N ARG A 182 -19.26 4.48 -17.00
CA ARG A 182 -19.67 3.09 -16.82
C ARG A 182 -20.01 2.46 -18.18
N PHE A 183 -19.42 1.30 -18.44
CA PHE A 183 -19.80 0.44 -19.57
C PHE A 183 -20.63 -0.73 -19.07
N LYS A 184 -21.72 -1.05 -19.78
CA LYS A 184 -22.58 -2.19 -19.47
C LYS A 184 -22.13 -3.37 -20.31
N GLN A 185 -21.86 -4.48 -19.64
CA GLN A 185 -21.57 -5.75 -20.30
C GLN A 185 -22.86 -6.36 -20.83
N VAL A 186 -22.89 -6.74 -22.10
CA VAL A 186 -24.02 -7.42 -22.77
C VAL A 186 -23.52 -8.69 -23.46
N PRO A 187 -24.36 -9.73 -23.63
CA PRO A 187 -23.96 -10.94 -24.35
C PRO A 187 -23.45 -10.61 -25.76
N HIS A 188 -22.35 -11.24 -26.18
CA HIS A 188 -21.77 -10.96 -27.48
C HIS A 188 -22.71 -11.39 -28.61
N VAL A 189 -22.93 -10.49 -29.57
CA VAL A 189 -23.69 -10.81 -30.78
C VAL A 189 -22.69 -11.06 -31.91
N PRO A 190 -22.58 -12.30 -32.43
CA PRO A 190 -21.64 -12.60 -33.50
C PRO A 190 -21.92 -11.73 -34.73
N THR A 191 -20.99 -10.85 -35.06
CA THR A 191 -21.07 -10.04 -36.28
C THR A 191 -20.75 -10.92 -37.48
N ARG A 192 -21.43 -10.73 -38.61
CA ARG A 192 -21.16 -11.47 -39.87
C ARG A 192 -19.77 -11.21 -40.48
N GLN A 193 -18.99 -10.29 -39.92
CA GLN A 193 -17.64 -10.00 -40.38
C GLN A 193 -16.64 -10.97 -39.75
N PRO A 194 -15.64 -11.45 -40.51
CA PRO A 194 -14.60 -12.32 -39.98
C PRO A 194 -13.84 -11.60 -38.85
N SER A 195 -13.81 -12.22 -37.68
CA SER A 195 -13.01 -11.76 -36.53
C SER A 195 -11.53 -11.76 -36.89
N ALA A 196 -10.79 -10.71 -36.51
CA ALA A 196 -9.33 -10.65 -36.62
C ALA A 196 -8.64 -11.75 -35.79
N THR A 197 -9.36 -12.36 -34.85
CA THR A 197 -8.92 -13.50 -34.03
C THR A 197 -9.93 -14.65 -34.13
N PRO A 198 -9.86 -15.49 -35.19
CA PRO A 198 -10.80 -16.59 -35.40
C PRO A 198 -10.85 -17.62 -34.26
N TRP A 199 -9.76 -17.75 -33.49
CA TRP A 199 -9.62 -18.67 -32.36
C TRP A 199 -10.28 -18.16 -31.07
N TYR A 200 -10.76 -16.92 -31.06
CA TYR A 200 -11.32 -16.28 -29.88
C TYR A 200 -12.62 -15.56 -30.24
N THR A 201 -13.73 -16.05 -29.68
CA THR A 201 -15.02 -15.38 -29.71
C THR A 201 -15.26 -14.73 -28.36
N PRO A 202 -15.37 -13.39 -28.28
CA PRO A 202 -15.74 -12.71 -27.05
C PRO A 202 -17.06 -13.26 -26.53
N ARG A 203 -17.17 -13.46 -25.21
CA ARG A 203 -18.44 -13.84 -24.58
C ARG A 203 -19.39 -12.65 -24.42
N PHE A 204 -18.83 -11.44 -24.37
CA PHE A 204 -19.56 -10.22 -24.08
C PHE A 204 -19.09 -9.05 -24.94
N ASP A 205 -20.04 -8.19 -25.29
CA ASP A 205 -19.81 -6.84 -25.81
C ASP A 205 -20.03 -5.79 -24.70
N TYR A 206 -19.62 -4.55 -24.97
CA TYR A 206 -19.73 -3.45 -24.02
C TYR A 206 -20.49 -2.28 -24.64
N GLU A 207 -21.55 -1.84 -23.96
CA GLU A 207 -22.33 -0.68 -24.35
C GLU A 207 -22.02 0.51 -23.44
N SER A 208 -21.77 1.66 -24.03
CA SER A 208 -21.65 2.92 -23.31
C SER A 208 -22.98 3.29 -22.66
N THR A 209 -22.95 3.75 -21.39
CA THR A 209 -24.18 4.07 -20.65
C THR A 209 -24.43 5.58 -20.54
N GLY A 210 -23.44 6.40 -20.91
CA GLY A 210 -23.42 7.84 -20.67
C GLY A 210 -23.30 8.23 -19.19
N GLN A 211 -23.21 7.27 -18.27
CA GLN A 211 -23.11 7.52 -16.83
C GLN A 211 -21.65 7.75 -16.44
N LEU A 212 -21.33 9.00 -16.07
CA LEU A 212 -20.00 9.45 -15.71
C LEU A 212 -19.78 9.36 -14.20
N SER A 213 -18.52 9.20 -13.81
CA SER A 213 -18.09 9.19 -12.41
C SER A 213 -16.75 9.87 -12.22
N ILE A 214 -16.63 10.71 -11.21
CA ILE A 214 -15.36 11.23 -10.70
C ILE A 214 -14.88 10.32 -9.58
N ARG A 215 -13.62 9.89 -9.66
CA ARG A 215 -12.99 9.03 -8.66
C ARG A 215 -11.65 9.58 -8.21
N ILE A 216 -11.39 9.51 -6.90
CA ILE A 216 -10.08 9.73 -6.30
C ILE A 216 -9.33 8.38 -6.26
N LYS A 217 -8.23 8.26 -7.00
CA LYS A 217 -7.42 7.04 -7.12
C LYS A 217 -6.29 6.93 -6.09
N SER A 218 -5.76 8.05 -5.58
CA SER A 218 -4.61 8.04 -4.67
C SER A 218 -4.91 7.45 -3.28
N ILE A 219 -6.18 7.35 -2.89
CA ILE A 219 -6.56 6.95 -1.53
C ILE A 219 -6.96 5.49 -1.46
N TRP A 220 -6.15 4.70 -0.75
CA TRP A 220 -6.37 3.30 -0.44
C TRP A 220 -6.86 3.15 1.01
N GLY A 221 -8.00 2.49 1.24
CA GLY A 221 -8.62 2.39 2.57
C GLY A 221 -9.21 3.71 3.12
N GLY A 222 -9.79 3.68 4.32
CA GLY A 222 -10.43 4.83 4.97
C GLY A 222 -11.93 4.97 4.69
N GLU A 223 -12.64 5.63 5.62
CA GLU A 223 -14.10 5.84 5.57
C GLU A 223 -14.50 7.01 4.64
N VAL A 224 -13.54 7.68 3.99
CA VAL A 224 -13.78 8.83 3.12
C VAL A 224 -14.42 8.40 1.80
N ARG A 225 -15.41 9.17 1.33
CA ARG A 225 -16.04 8.98 0.02
C ARG A 225 -15.02 9.25 -1.10
N LYS A 226 -14.93 8.33 -2.06
CA LYS A 226 -13.94 8.39 -3.15
C LYS A 226 -14.56 8.47 -4.54
N VAL A 227 -15.87 8.24 -4.65
CA VAL A 227 -16.57 8.14 -5.93
C VAL A 227 -17.86 8.96 -5.90
N TRP A 228 -17.99 9.81 -6.91
CA TRP A 228 -19.20 10.54 -7.26
C TRP A 228 -19.60 10.11 -8.65
N ARG A 229 -20.87 9.79 -8.85
CA ARG A 229 -21.34 9.23 -10.12
C ARG A 229 -22.75 9.68 -10.42
N ASP A 230 -23.09 9.65 -11.69
CA ASP A 230 -24.48 9.75 -12.12
C ASP A 230 -25.33 8.69 -11.44
N THR A 231 -26.50 9.12 -10.99
CA THR A 231 -27.53 8.24 -10.43
C THR A 231 -28.84 8.48 -11.17
N LYS A 232 -29.88 7.71 -10.82
CA LYS A 232 -31.22 7.94 -11.37
C LYS A 232 -31.83 9.27 -10.93
N THR A 233 -31.32 9.86 -9.85
CA THR A 233 -31.93 11.00 -9.15
C THR A 233 -31.06 12.26 -9.15
N ALA A 234 -29.78 12.14 -9.47
CA ALA A 234 -28.83 13.24 -9.45
C ALA A 234 -27.76 13.03 -10.52
N ARG A 235 -27.39 14.10 -11.22
CA ARG A 235 -26.32 14.08 -12.22
C ARG A 235 -24.99 14.49 -11.60
N LEU A 236 -23.89 14.11 -12.26
CA LEU A 236 -22.54 14.43 -11.83
C LEU A 236 -22.28 15.95 -11.75
N GLU A 237 -22.91 16.72 -12.64
CA GLU A 237 -22.88 18.18 -12.68
C GLU A 237 -23.40 18.81 -11.37
N GLU A 238 -24.44 18.22 -10.78
CA GLU A 238 -25.13 18.74 -9.59
C GLU A 238 -24.36 18.43 -8.28
N VAL A 239 -23.41 17.50 -8.33
CA VAL A 239 -22.67 17.04 -7.15
C VAL A 239 -21.23 17.55 -7.12
N LEU A 240 -20.84 18.47 -8.01
CA LEU A 240 -19.47 18.98 -8.07
C LEU A 240 -19.05 19.70 -6.78
N ASN A 241 -19.95 20.42 -6.11
CA ASN A 241 -19.67 21.01 -4.80
C ASN A 241 -19.36 19.93 -3.74
N ASP A 242 -20.11 18.81 -3.73
CA ASP A 242 -19.82 17.67 -2.84
C ASP A 242 -18.48 16.99 -3.18
N VAL A 243 -18.07 17.01 -4.46
CA VAL A 243 -16.73 16.56 -4.86
C VAL A 243 -15.67 17.45 -4.23
N MET A 244 -15.82 18.77 -4.22
CA MET A 244 -14.84 19.70 -3.62
C MET A 244 -14.66 19.46 -2.12
N VAL A 245 -15.76 19.29 -1.38
CA VAL A 245 -15.71 18.87 0.04
C VAL A 245 -15.02 17.51 0.18
N GLY A 246 -15.32 16.60 -0.74
CA GLY A 246 -14.69 15.29 -0.84
C GLY A 246 -13.17 15.35 -0.99
N LEU A 247 -12.66 16.28 -1.82
CA LEU A 247 -11.23 16.49 -2.02
C LEU A 247 -10.53 16.94 -0.74
N VAL A 248 -11.13 17.85 0.03
CA VAL A 248 -10.55 18.30 1.31
C VAL A 248 -10.50 17.15 2.32
N LYS A 249 -11.61 16.42 2.49
CA LYS A 249 -11.64 15.22 3.35
C LYS A 249 -10.61 14.17 2.93
N ALA A 250 -10.45 13.99 1.63
CA ALA A 250 -9.49 13.08 1.02
C ALA A 250 -8.04 13.51 1.32
N ALA A 251 -7.71 14.79 1.16
CA ALA A 251 -6.39 15.33 1.45
C ALA A 251 -6.00 15.12 2.91
N GLU A 252 -6.91 15.38 3.86
CA GLU A 252 -6.60 15.18 5.28
C GLU A 252 -6.39 13.72 5.66
N ALA A 253 -7.25 12.82 5.14
CA ALA A 253 -7.06 11.39 5.35
C ALA A 253 -5.74 10.90 4.75
N GLN A 254 -5.35 11.43 3.59
CA GLN A 254 -4.07 11.12 2.96
C GLN A 254 -2.88 11.63 3.80
N ARG A 255 -2.96 12.86 4.32
CA ARG A 255 -1.95 13.46 5.22
C ARG A 255 -1.74 12.61 6.47
N VAL A 256 -2.82 12.24 7.17
CA VAL A 256 -2.76 11.39 8.37
C VAL A 256 -2.14 10.04 8.04
N ALA A 257 -2.55 9.42 6.93
CA ALA A 257 -2.00 8.14 6.50
C ALA A 257 -0.51 8.24 6.10
N THR A 258 -0.06 9.37 5.55
CA THR A 258 1.34 9.59 5.19
C THR A 258 2.21 9.73 6.44
N LEU A 259 1.78 10.53 7.42
CA LEU A 259 2.47 10.68 8.70
C LEU A 259 2.64 9.34 9.43
N GLU A 260 1.59 8.52 9.47
CA GLU A 260 1.65 7.19 10.09
C GLU A 260 2.58 6.23 9.33
N ARG A 261 2.55 6.25 8.00
CA ARG A 261 3.46 5.45 7.15
C ARG A 261 4.92 5.84 7.37
N ASP A 262 5.21 7.12 7.52
CA ASP A 262 6.58 7.60 7.74
C ASP A 262 7.09 7.19 9.12
N ARG A 263 6.24 7.28 10.15
CA ARG A 263 6.55 6.76 11.49
C ARG A 263 6.86 5.25 11.47
N GLN A 264 5.99 4.45 10.87
CA GLN A 264 6.20 3.01 10.74
C GLN A 264 7.47 2.67 9.95
N ARG A 265 7.78 3.46 8.91
CA ARG A 265 9.02 3.30 8.12
C ARG A 265 10.25 3.56 8.98
N GLN A 266 10.24 4.61 9.80
CA GLN A 266 11.35 4.92 10.70
C GLN A 266 11.55 3.81 11.74
N GLU A 267 10.47 3.33 12.36
CA GLU A 267 10.49 2.22 13.33
C GLU A 267 11.05 0.94 12.68
N TRP A 268 10.56 0.59 11.49
CA TRP A 268 11.05 -0.57 10.72
C TRP A 268 12.53 -0.45 10.35
N GLN A 269 12.97 0.73 9.91
CA GLN A 269 14.37 0.98 9.56
C GLN A 269 15.29 0.86 10.78
N ALA A 270 14.86 1.38 11.94
CA ALA A 270 15.61 1.25 13.18
C ALA A 270 15.71 -0.22 13.64
N GLU A 271 14.62 -0.97 13.58
CA GLU A 271 14.60 -2.40 13.91
C GLU A 271 15.49 -3.22 12.96
N ARG A 272 15.46 -2.90 11.67
CA ARG A 272 16.32 -3.50 10.64
C ARG A 272 17.80 -3.31 10.93
N LYS A 273 18.21 -2.07 11.20
CA LYS A 273 19.60 -1.74 11.57
C LYS A 273 20.04 -2.47 12.84
N ARG A 274 19.16 -2.52 13.85
CA ARG A 274 19.45 -3.23 15.10
C ARG A 274 19.69 -4.72 14.86
N LYS A 275 18.83 -5.39 14.08
CA LYS A 275 18.99 -6.81 13.75
C LYS A 275 20.26 -7.09 12.94
N GLU A 276 20.61 -6.20 12.01
CA GLU A 276 21.86 -6.31 11.24
C GLU A 276 23.09 -6.23 12.14
N LEU A 277 23.12 -5.26 13.07
CA LEU A 277 24.21 -5.13 14.05
C LEU A 277 24.30 -6.33 14.98
N GLU A 278 23.17 -6.85 15.48
CA GLU A 278 23.14 -8.05 16.32
C GLU A 278 23.66 -9.29 15.57
N GLU A 279 23.28 -9.46 14.30
CA GLU A 279 23.77 -10.57 13.47
C GLU A 279 25.26 -10.41 13.15
N GLN A 280 25.74 -9.20 12.84
CA GLN A 280 27.17 -8.95 12.65
C GLN A 280 27.99 -9.33 13.88
N ARG A 281 27.57 -8.87 15.07
CA ARG A 281 28.25 -9.24 16.34
C ARG A 281 28.25 -10.75 16.57
N ARG A 282 27.15 -11.42 16.24
CA ARG A 282 27.05 -12.88 16.36
C ARG A 282 27.99 -13.60 15.40
N GLN A 283 28.10 -13.14 14.15
CA GLN A 283 29.01 -13.70 13.16
C GLN A 283 30.47 -13.45 13.54
N GLU A 284 30.81 -12.26 14.03
CA GLU A 284 32.14 -11.96 14.56
C GLU A 284 32.50 -12.86 15.74
N GLU A 285 31.57 -13.04 16.69
CA GLU A 285 31.80 -13.93 17.84
C GLU A 285 31.95 -15.39 17.40
N LEU A 286 31.13 -15.86 16.46
CA LEU A 286 31.23 -17.21 15.90
C LEU A 286 32.56 -17.42 15.18
N ALA A 287 32.98 -16.47 14.34
CA ALA A 287 34.26 -16.50 13.64
C ALA A 287 35.43 -16.51 14.63
N ARG A 288 35.35 -15.71 15.70
CA ARG A 288 36.36 -15.69 16.77
C ARG A 288 36.44 -17.03 17.48
N ARG A 289 35.30 -17.67 17.78
CA ARG A 289 35.27 -19.02 18.38
C ARG A 289 35.85 -20.08 17.45
N GLN A 290 35.44 -20.09 16.18
CA GLN A 290 35.96 -21.03 15.18
C GLN A 290 37.47 -20.86 14.95
N ALA A 291 37.96 -19.62 14.92
CA ALA A 291 39.39 -19.34 14.82
C ALA A 291 40.16 -19.94 16.01
N LEU A 292 39.66 -19.76 17.24
CA LEU A 292 40.25 -20.33 18.45
C LEU A 292 40.25 -21.86 18.42
N GLU A 293 39.15 -22.49 18.02
CA GLU A 293 39.06 -23.96 17.89
C GLU A 293 40.05 -24.49 16.84
N ALA A 294 40.15 -23.81 15.69
CA ALA A 294 41.10 -24.17 14.64
C ALA A 294 42.56 -24.02 15.10
N GLU A 295 42.89 -22.99 15.86
CA GLU A 295 44.21 -22.82 16.46
C GLU A 295 44.50 -23.91 17.50
N SER A 296 43.55 -24.20 18.40
CA SER A 296 43.67 -25.28 19.38
C SER A 296 43.90 -26.64 18.71
N ALA A 297 43.21 -26.93 17.61
CA ALA A 297 43.39 -28.17 16.86
C ALA A 297 44.80 -28.29 16.25
N LYS A 298 45.35 -27.20 15.71
CA LYS A 298 46.72 -27.16 15.18
C LYS A 298 47.76 -27.39 16.28
N TRP A 299 47.57 -26.76 17.44
CA TRP A 299 48.41 -26.98 18.61
C TRP A 299 48.37 -28.43 19.10
N ALA A 300 47.17 -29.03 19.20
CA ALA A 300 47.02 -30.43 19.58
C ALA A 300 47.75 -31.37 18.61
N LYS A 301 47.65 -31.12 17.29
CA LYS A 301 48.38 -31.88 16.28
C LYS A 301 49.90 -31.73 16.40
N ALA A 302 50.39 -30.54 16.71
CA ALA A 302 51.82 -30.31 16.95
C ALA A 302 52.33 -31.11 18.15
N ILE A 303 51.56 -31.18 19.25
CA ILE A 303 51.89 -32.02 20.41
C ILE A 303 51.90 -33.50 20.04
N GLU A 304 50.89 -33.98 19.31
CA GLU A 304 50.81 -35.37 18.86
C GLU A 304 52.03 -35.76 18.01
N ILE A 305 52.43 -34.91 17.06
CA ILE A 305 53.62 -35.14 16.22
C ILE A 305 54.90 -35.14 17.08
N ARG A 306 55.06 -34.21 18.03
CA ARG A 306 56.19 -34.20 18.96
C ARG A 306 56.25 -35.49 19.78
N GLY A 307 55.10 -35.96 20.27
CA GLY A 307 54.98 -37.23 20.98
C GLY A 307 55.34 -38.44 20.12
N TYR A 308 54.89 -38.47 18.87
CA TYR A 308 55.23 -39.53 17.91
C TYR A 308 56.73 -39.56 17.56
N VAL A 309 57.34 -38.40 17.31
CA VAL A 309 58.77 -38.26 17.08
C VAL A 309 59.57 -38.75 18.29
N ALA A 310 59.14 -38.43 19.52
CA ALA A 310 59.77 -38.91 20.73
C ALA A 310 59.67 -40.44 20.87
N ALA A 311 58.48 -41.01 20.64
CA ALA A 311 58.27 -42.46 20.70
C ALA A 311 59.11 -43.21 19.65
N LEU A 312 59.22 -42.69 18.42
CA LEU A 312 60.07 -43.27 17.36
C LEU A 312 61.55 -43.22 17.72
N ARG A 313 62.01 -42.12 18.34
CA ARG A 313 63.40 -42.02 18.81
C ARG A 313 63.70 -43.11 19.85
N THR A 314 62.82 -43.30 20.84
CA THR A 314 62.97 -44.35 21.86
C THR A 314 62.91 -45.76 21.24
N ALA A 315 62.04 -46.01 20.27
CA ALA A 315 61.95 -47.30 19.60
C ALA A 315 63.21 -47.62 18.76
N ALA A 316 63.78 -46.61 18.08
CA ALA A 316 65.02 -46.77 17.32
C ALA A 316 66.22 -47.09 18.22
N GLU A 317 66.30 -46.44 19.39
CA GLU A 317 67.30 -46.72 20.42
C GLU A 317 67.19 -48.15 20.96
N GLN A 318 65.97 -48.64 21.22
CA GLN A 318 65.72 -50.02 21.68
C GLN A 318 66.06 -51.08 20.65
N GLN A 319 65.95 -50.78 19.35
CA GLN A 319 66.27 -51.70 18.25
C GLN A 319 67.74 -51.65 17.82
N SER A 320 68.60 -50.91 18.53
CA SER A 320 70.02 -50.72 18.18
C SER A 320 70.25 -50.23 16.74
N ILE A 321 69.30 -49.46 16.19
CA ILE A 321 69.50 -48.81 14.87
C ILE A 321 70.54 -47.70 15.07
N PRO A 322 71.70 -47.73 14.38
CA PRO A 322 72.76 -46.76 14.62
C PRO A 322 72.26 -45.33 14.38
N SER A 323 72.52 -44.44 15.34
CA SER A 323 72.17 -43.00 15.26
C SER A 323 72.85 -42.23 14.12
N GLY A 324 73.60 -42.92 13.24
CA GLY A 324 74.24 -42.40 12.03
C GLY A 324 73.52 -42.77 10.72
N ASP A 325 72.33 -43.37 10.76
CA ASP A 325 71.51 -43.51 9.54
C ASP A 325 70.91 -42.14 9.17
N ASP A 326 71.55 -41.47 8.21
CA ASP A 326 71.20 -40.13 7.73
C ASP A 326 69.71 -39.99 7.38
N ARG A 327 69.06 -41.08 6.95
CA ARG A 327 67.64 -41.07 6.59
C ARG A 327 66.74 -40.91 7.80
N LEU A 328 67.00 -41.64 8.89
CA LEU A 328 66.17 -41.56 10.11
C LEU A 328 66.36 -40.20 10.80
N THR A 329 67.61 -39.74 10.90
CA THR A 329 67.92 -38.44 11.53
C THR A 329 67.32 -37.28 10.76
N SER A 330 67.42 -37.30 9.42
CA SER A 330 66.80 -36.28 8.56
C SER A 330 65.28 -36.29 8.65
N TRP A 331 64.67 -37.47 8.73
CA TRP A 331 63.21 -37.60 8.84
C TRP A 331 62.69 -37.10 10.21
N LEU A 332 63.38 -37.43 11.31
CA LEU A 332 63.02 -36.94 12.65
C LEU A 332 63.16 -35.42 12.76
N ALA A 333 64.22 -34.84 12.17
CA ALA A 333 64.43 -33.39 12.12
C ALA A 333 63.31 -32.69 11.33
N TRP A 334 62.96 -33.23 10.15
CA TRP A 334 61.85 -32.72 9.35
C TRP A 334 60.51 -32.78 10.09
N ALA A 335 60.20 -33.91 10.76
CA ALA A 335 58.96 -34.08 11.49
C ALA A 335 58.85 -33.12 12.71
N ALA A 336 59.97 -32.87 13.40
CA ALA A 336 60.04 -31.89 14.48
C ALA A 336 59.85 -30.45 13.96
N GLU A 337 60.45 -30.11 12.82
CA GLU A 337 60.26 -28.80 12.17
C GLU A 337 58.79 -28.62 11.71
N HIS A 338 58.19 -29.67 11.16
CA HIS A 338 56.77 -29.66 10.77
C HIS A 338 55.84 -29.42 11.96
N ALA A 339 56.12 -30.02 13.13
CA ALA A 339 55.37 -29.76 14.36
C ALA A 339 55.49 -28.30 14.80
N ASN A 340 56.69 -27.70 14.72
CA ASN A 340 56.91 -26.28 15.05
C ASN A 340 56.18 -25.34 14.09
N ARG A 341 56.06 -25.71 12.81
CA ARG A 341 55.31 -24.94 11.81
C ARG A 341 53.80 -24.97 12.06
N LEU A 342 53.29 -26.07 12.61
CA LEU A 342 51.87 -26.22 12.96
C LEU A 342 51.54 -25.53 14.29
N ASP A 343 52.48 -25.41 15.21
CA ASP A 343 52.28 -24.83 16.53
C ASP A 343 51.93 -23.32 16.44
N PRO A 344 50.70 -22.92 16.79
CA PRO A 344 50.29 -21.53 16.69
C PRO A 344 50.78 -20.67 17.87
N VAL A 345 51.28 -21.28 18.96
CA VAL A 345 51.58 -20.57 20.23
C VAL A 345 52.65 -19.48 20.05
N PRO A 346 53.80 -19.72 19.39
CA PRO A 346 54.82 -18.67 19.21
C PRO A 346 54.29 -17.46 18.43
N ARG A 347 53.43 -17.72 17.43
CA ARG A 347 52.78 -16.68 16.62
C ARG A 347 51.76 -15.89 17.45
N ILE A 348 50.90 -16.57 18.21
CA ILE A 348 49.88 -15.92 19.04
C ILE A 348 50.53 -15.07 20.13
N LEU A 349 51.57 -15.58 20.80
CA LEU A 349 52.30 -14.82 21.82
C LEU A 349 52.97 -13.57 21.22
N SER A 350 53.57 -13.69 20.02
CA SER A 350 54.09 -12.53 19.29
C SER A 350 53.01 -11.49 18.99
N LEU A 351 51.83 -11.91 18.52
CA LEU A 351 50.70 -11.01 18.25
C LEU A 351 50.14 -10.32 19.51
N LEU A 352 50.12 -11.01 20.65
CA LEU A 352 49.60 -10.46 21.92
C LEU A 352 50.60 -9.58 22.69
N THR A 353 51.90 -9.69 22.38
CA THR A 353 52.97 -8.90 23.01
C THR A 353 53.40 -7.68 22.20
N GLN A 354 52.86 -7.49 20.99
CA GLN A 354 53.03 -6.23 20.26
C GLN A 354 52.26 -5.11 20.98
N PRO A 355 52.89 -3.95 21.28
CA PRO A 355 52.18 -2.83 21.88
C PRO A 355 51.07 -2.39 20.92
N ALA A 356 49.83 -2.33 21.43
CA ALA A 356 48.72 -1.77 20.69
C ALA A 356 49.07 -0.33 20.30
N THR A 357 49.33 -0.08 19.02
CA THR A 357 49.27 1.28 18.46
C THR A 357 47.84 1.76 18.60
N ILE A 358 47.60 2.47 19.70
CA ILE A 358 46.46 3.36 19.86
C ILE A 358 46.66 4.47 18.83
N SER A 359 46.08 4.31 17.64
CA SER A 359 45.71 5.45 16.81
C SER A 359 44.43 6.03 17.41
N ALA A 360 44.63 6.89 18.41
CA ALA A 360 43.74 8.02 18.64
C ALA A 360 43.95 9.05 17.50
N GLU A 361 42.94 9.88 17.24
CA GLU A 361 42.69 10.72 16.04
C GLU A 361 42.05 9.90 14.91
N GLU A 362 40.78 10.07 14.56
CA GLU A 362 40.02 11.31 14.37
C GLU A 362 38.65 11.30 15.08
N GLU A 363 38.39 12.33 15.88
CA GLU A 363 37.02 12.77 16.21
C GLU A 363 36.41 13.44 14.96
N PRO A 364 35.12 13.22 14.63
CA PRO A 364 34.41 14.12 13.74
C PRO A 364 33.85 15.28 14.56
N ASP A 365 34.63 16.35 14.72
CA ASP A 365 34.12 17.66 15.11
C ASP A 365 33.63 18.39 13.85
N SER A 366 32.35 18.18 13.50
CA SER A 366 31.60 19.08 12.61
C SER A 366 30.09 18.86 12.73
N MET A 367 29.52 19.21 13.89
CA MET A 367 28.10 19.55 14.03
C MET A 367 27.94 20.74 14.96
N GLN A 368 28.34 21.92 14.49
CA GLN A 368 27.83 23.22 14.90
C GLN A 368 28.16 24.25 13.80
N GLU A 369 27.22 25.18 13.58
CA GLU A 369 27.25 26.29 12.61
C GLU A 369 26.89 26.01 11.13
N GLU A 370 25.59 25.83 10.86
CA GLU A 370 24.91 26.52 9.73
C GLU A 370 23.49 26.90 10.17
N MET A 371 23.41 27.90 11.06
CA MET A 371 22.24 28.75 11.22
C MET A 371 22.76 30.18 11.35
N GLU A 372 22.19 31.09 10.55
CA GLU A 372 22.49 32.52 10.46
C GLU A 372 23.63 32.92 9.51
N THR A 373 23.31 33.13 8.22
CA THR A 373 23.22 34.48 7.62
C THR A 373 23.08 34.38 6.10
N GLU A 374 21.89 34.65 5.58
CA GLU A 374 21.78 35.47 4.36
C GLU A 374 20.47 36.24 4.40
N TRP A 375 20.63 37.54 4.20
CA TRP A 375 19.63 38.59 4.09
C TRP A 375 18.97 38.58 2.71
#